data_AF-A0A2H0NGH2-F1
#
_entry.id   AF-A0A2H0NGH2-F1
#
_cell.length_a   1.000
_cell.length_b   1.000
_cell.length_c   1.000
_cell.angle_alpha   90.00
_cell.angle_beta   90.00
_cell.angle_gamma   90.00
#
_symmetry.space_group_name_H-M   'P 1'
#
loop_
_entity.id
_entity.type
_entity.pdbx_description
1 polymer ?
#
loop_
_entity_poly.entity_id
_entity_poly.type
_entity_poly.pdbx_seq_one_letter_code
_entity_poly.pdbx_strand_id
1 'polypeptide(L)'
;MKYNSSKLVFVVILIIASLLRFYNLLHDSPYFFNPDERNMAIAISRFRLPKDFTKIPSCLIREASRINIKQQDSSTPPEEDKCNLNPHFFSYGQFPLYLAYISDQTVKKVSSLFLFLVPSPTVKTSLETDFPSAIFWLRFYSSLSSTLIVWIVYKITEKLTRSNFFSLLASLLTAFTPGLIQAAHFGTTESLLTFFFVSSVYFAFNFFEKTKTLSAMKFVKTKIIDILIISVIIGLSFGTKFTGIMFMAPPFIALLIKVFNPDHKKNWLKWTAVYTSIALFIALFSLVITILSSPYNLIEYPSFISAVFGYEKDVATGRYEAFYTRQFINTTPVLFQINKIFPYTLGLPILITGSLGLLLLNLQLIMSFARFIHQIVRRLIKSRRNKKIRIVILNSELISLVIIPSILI
;
A
#
# COMPACT_ATOMS: atom_id res chain seq x y z
N MET A 1 -10.11 6.52 38.67
CA MET A 1 -9.57 6.03 37.38
C MET A 1 -8.27 6.76 37.08
N LYS A 2 -7.09 6.12 37.17
CA LYS A 2 -5.85 6.73 36.67
C LYS A 2 -5.90 6.73 35.15
N TYR A 3 -6.18 7.87 34.52
CA TYR A 3 -6.00 8.01 33.09
C TYR A 3 -4.54 7.69 32.75
N ASN A 4 -4.32 6.75 31.84
CA ASN A 4 -2.99 6.43 31.36
C ASN A 4 -2.52 7.60 30.48
N SER A 5 -1.67 8.47 31.02
CA SER A 5 -1.24 9.73 30.38
C SER A 5 -0.76 9.52 28.95
N SER A 6 -0.11 8.39 28.63
CA SER A 6 0.32 8.06 27.27
C SER A 6 -0.83 7.93 26.27
N LYS A 7 -1.98 7.39 26.69
CA LYS A 7 -3.17 7.29 25.81
C LYS A 7 -3.74 8.68 25.51
N LEU A 8 -3.77 9.56 26.49
CA LEU A 8 -4.24 10.94 26.30
C LEU A 8 -3.33 11.69 25.33
N VAL A 9 -2.01 11.61 25.53
CA VAL A 9 -1.02 12.22 24.62
C VAL A 9 -1.20 11.68 23.20
N PHE A 10 -1.40 10.37 23.04
CA PHE A 10 -1.61 9.78 21.72
C PHE A 10 -2.90 10.29 21.03
N VAL A 11 -4.00 10.43 21.78
CA VAL A 11 -5.24 11.02 21.25
C VAL A 11 -5.02 12.47 20.80
N VAL A 12 -4.28 13.27 21.57
CA VAL A 12 -3.91 14.64 21.18
C VAL A 12 -3.09 14.64 19.89
N ILE A 13 -2.12 13.74 19.74
CA ILE A 13 -1.35 13.59 18.49
C ILE A 13 -2.27 13.28 17.30
N LEU A 14 -3.24 12.38 17.46
CA LEU A 14 -4.20 12.07 16.39
C LEU A 14 -5.15 13.21 16.05
N ILE A 15 -5.55 14.01 17.04
CA ILE A 15 -6.35 15.22 16.80
C ILE A 15 -5.53 16.24 16.01
N ILE A 16 -4.28 16.51 16.42
CA ILE A 16 -3.36 17.39 15.68
C ILE A 16 -3.13 16.86 14.26
N ALA A 17 -2.86 15.56 14.11
CA ALA A 17 -2.65 14.94 12.81
C ALA A 17 -3.88 15.11 11.90
N SER A 18 -5.09 14.90 12.45
CA SER A 18 -6.36 15.10 11.73
C SER A 18 -6.52 16.56 11.31
N LEU A 19 -6.33 17.51 12.24
CA LEU A 19 -6.46 18.93 11.95
C LEU A 19 -5.51 19.36 10.82
N LEU A 20 -4.25 18.93 10.88
CA LEU A 20 -3.25 19.26 9.84
C LEU A 20 -3.58 18.69 8.46
N ARG A 21 -4.39 17.63 8.36
CA ARG A 21 -4.70 16.94 7.09
C ARG A 21 -6.06 17.36 6.51
N PHE A 22 -7.05 17.53 7.37
CA PHE A 22 -8.41 17.91 6.97
C PHE A 22 -8.62 19.42 6.87
N TYR A 23 -7.65 20.23 7.29
CA TYR A 23 -7.77 21.69 7.20
C TYR A 23 -7.90 22.13 5.74
N ASN A 24 -8.95 22.90 5.45
CA ASN A 24 -9.18 23.52 4.15
C ASN A 24 -9.01 22.56 2.95
N LEU A 25 -9.72 21.41 2.97
CA LEU A 25 -9.61 20.41 1.92
C LEU A 25 -9.79 20.97 0.50
N LEU A 26 -10.57 22.03 0.30
CA LEU A 26 -10.80 22.66 -1.01
C LEU A 26 -9.97 23.96 -1.19
N HIS A 27 -8.75 24.00 -0.66
CA HIS A 27 -7.89 25.18 -0.59
C HIS A 27 -7.63 25.93 -1.91
N ASP A 28 -7.68 25.24 -3.04
CA ASP A 28 -7.44 25.76 -4.38
C ASP A 28 -8.71 25.85 -5.24
N SER A 29 -9.88 25.81 -4.59
CA SER A 29 -11.16 26.11 -5.23
C SER A 29 -11.18 27.55 -5.78
N PRO A 30 -11.79 27.80 -6.96
CA PRO A 30 -12.52 26.85 -7.81
C PRO A 30 -11.68 26.19 -8.91
N TYR A 31 -10.35 26.35 -8.91
CA TYR A 31 -9.50 25.98 -10.04
C TYR A 31 -9.01 24.52 -10.00
N PHE A 32 -8.73 23.99 -8.80
CA PHE A 32 -8.26 22.62 -8.58
C PHE A 32 -7.04 22.26 -9.44
N PHE A 33 -5.85 22.71 -9.06
CA PHE A 33 -4.69 22.76 -9.98
C PHE A 33 -3.99 21.43 -10.23
N ASN A 34 -4.20 20.42 -9.38
CA ASN A 34 -3.48 19.14 -9.49
C ASN A 34 -3.98 18.33 -10.70
N PRO A 35 -3.14 18.04 -11.71
CA PRO A 35 -3.59 17.44 -12.96
C PRO A 35 -4.12 16.01 -12.80
N ASP A 36 -3.49 15.20 -11.96
CA ASP A 36 -3.86 13.80 -11.73
C ASP A 36 -5.20 13.72 -11.01
N GLU A 37 -5.35 14.53 -9.96
CA GLU A 37 -6.59 14.65 -9.21
C GLU A 37 -7.75 15.12 -10.11
N ARG A 38 -7.51 16.10 -10.99
CA ARG A 38 -8.52 16.55 -11.96
C ARG A 38 -8.96 15.43 -12.89
N ASN A 39 -8.02 14.64 -13.42
CA ASN A 39 -8.35 13.51 -14.29
C ASN A 39 -9.19 12.46 -13.55
N MET A 40 -8.85 12.16 -12.29
CA MET A 40 -9.65 11.28 -11.43
C MET A 40 -11.06 11.83 -11.19
N ALA A 41 -11.19 13.11 -10.86
CA ALA A 41 -12.49 13.76 -10.65
C ALA A 41 -13.33 13.85 -11.93
N ILE A 42 -12.72 14.07 -13.09
CA ILE A 42 -13.41 14.00 -14.39
C ILE A 42 -13.97 12.58 -14.61
N ALA A 43 -13.17 11.54 -14.36
CA ALA A 43 -13.62 10.15 -14.50
C ALA A 43 -14.84 9.87 -13.59
N ILE A 44 -14.76 10.26 -12.31
CA ILE A 44 -15.87 10.12 -11.35
C ILE A 44 -17.11 10.89 -11.82
N SER A 45 -16.94 12.11 -12.33
CA SER A 45 -18.04 12.96 -12.77
C SER A 45 -18.80 12.43 -13.99
N ARG A 46 -18.28 11.39 -14.66
CA ARG A 46 -18.92 10.68 -15.78
C ARG A 46 -19.66 9.43 -15.34
N PHE A 47 -19.51 9.00 -14.08
CA PHE A 47 -20.23 7.84 -13.57
C PHE A 47 -21.72 8.12 -13.45
N ARG A 48 -22.53 7.18 -13.93
CA ARG A 48 -23.98 7.25 -13.97
C ARG A 48 -24.56 5.91 -13.55
N LEU A 49 -25.33 5.89 -12.46
CA LEU A 49 -26.14 4.74 -12.07
C LEU A 49 -27.62 5.11 -12.02
N PRO A 50 -28.55 4.16 -12.25
CA PRO A 50 -29.96 4.41 -12.01
C PRO A 50 -30.21 4.71 -10.53
N LYS A 51 -31.12 5.65 -10.23
CA LYS A 51 -31.57 5.91 -8.85
C LYS A 51 -32.27 4.71 -8.21
N ASP A 52 -32.94 3.91 -9.03
CA ASP A 52 -33.51 2.64 -8.62
C ASP A 52 -32.42 1.57 -8.50
N PHE A 53 -32.09 1.21 -7.26
CA PHE A 53 -31.06 0.23 -6.94
C PHE A 53 -31.33 -1.16 -7.55
N THR A 54 -32.60 -1.52 -7.79
CA THR A 54 -32.95 -2.81 -8.40
C THR A 54 -32.51 -2.90 -9.86
N LYS A 55 -32.34 -1.75 -10.53
CA LYS A 55 -31.87 -1.65 -11.92
C LYS A 55 -30.35 -1.61 -12.04
N ILE A 56 -29.59 -1.50 -10.95
CA ILE A 56 -28.12 -1.43 -11.00
C ILE A 56 -27.50 -2.71 -11.59
N PRO A 57 -27.86 -3.94 -11.16
CA PRO A 57 -27.25 -5.15 -11.70
C PRO A 57 -27.44 -5.30 -13.21
N SER A 58 -28.65 -5.06 -13.72
CA SER A 58 -28.92 -5.12 -15.17
C SER A 58 -28.20 -4.01 -15.94
N CYS A 59 -28.04 -2.83 -15.33
CA CYS A 59 -27.22 -1.73 -15.84
C CYS A 59 -25.76 -2.17 -16.03
N LEU A 60 -25.13 -2.73 -14.99
CA LEU A 60 -23.73 -3.15 -15.04
C LEU A 60 -23.48 -4.31 -16.01
N ILE A 61 -24.38 -5.29 -16.06
CA ILE A 61 -24.29 -6.40 -17.01
C ILE A 61 -24.36 -5.87 -18.46
N ARG A 62 -25.28 -4.94 -18.73
CA ARG A 62 -25.44 -4.33 -20.06
C ARG A 62 -24.22 -3.49 -20.46
N GLU A 63 -23.61 -2.79 -19.51
CA GLU A 63 -22.40 -2.01 -19.77
C GLU A 63 -21.22 -2.93 -20.11
N ALA A 64 -20.99 -3.98 -19.31
CA ALA A 64 -19.96 -4.97 -19.58
C ALA A 64 -20.15 -5.66 -20.93
N SER A 65 -21.39 -5.96 -21.34
CA SER A 65 -21.66 -6.59 -22.65
C SER A 65 -21.45 -5.66 -23.84
N ARG A 66 -21.70 -4.35 -23.70
CA ARG A 66 -21.53 -3.36 -24.79
C ARG A 66 -20.07 -3.16 -25.18
N ILE A 67 -19.14 -3.33 -24.25
CA ILE A 67 -17.71 -3.14 -24.49
C ILE A 67 -17.13 -4.19 -25.45
N ASN A 68 -17.72 -5.39 -25.50
CA ASN A 68 -17.37 -6.44 -26.48
C ASN A 68 -17.91 -6.18 -27.90
N ILE A 69 -18.76 -5.16 -28.07
CA ILE A 69 -19.34 -4.75 -29.36
C ILE A 69 -18.79 -3.35 -29.68
N LYS A 70 -17.49 -3.23 -29.97
CA LYS A 70 -16.94 -1.99 -30.54
C LYS A 70 -16.60 -2.20 -32.01
N GLN A 71 -17.46 -1.71 -32.90
CA GLN A 71 -17.14 -1.01 -34.16
C GLN A 71 -18.37 -0.94 -35.10
N GLN A 72 -19.45 -0.24 -34.72
CA GLN A 72 -20.30 0.38 -35.75
C GLN A 72 -21.14 1.51 -35.12
N ASP A 73 -21.20 2.62 -35.84
CA ASP A 73 -22.13 3.75 -35.72
C ASP A 73 -21.91 4.81 -34.63
N SER A 74 -21.03 5.74 -35.00
CA SER A 74 -20.98 7.12 -34.54
C SER A 74 -22.04 7.99 -35.24
N SER A 75 -23.32 7.85 -34.91
CA SER A 75 -24.36 8.76 -35.44
C SER A 75 -25.63 8.93 -34.60
N THR A 76 -25.69 8.44 -33.35
CA THR A 76 -26.81 8.75 -32.44
C THR A 76 -26.36 9.58 -31.24
N PRO A 77 -27.05 10.69 -30.90
CA PRO A 77 -26.73 11.47 -29.71
C PRO A 77 -26.91 10.57 -28.47
N PRO A 78 -26.09 10.76 -27.42
CA PRO A 78 -26.15 9.87 -26.26
C PRO A 78 -27.45 10.13 -25.49
N GLU A 79 -28.42 9.22 -25.62
CA GLU A 79 -29.60 9.15 -24.75
C GLU A 79 -29.19 9.30 -23.27
N GLU A 80 -29.92 10.15 -22.55
CA GLU A 80 -29.68 10.60 -21.17
C GLU A 80 -29.79 9.50 -20.07
N ASP A 81 -29.92 8.23 -20.44
CA ASP A 81 -30.10 7.08 -19.53
C ASP A 81 -29.01 5.98 -19.69
N LYS A 82 -27.77 6.37 -20.03
CA LYS A 82 -26.66 5.42 -20.17
C LYS A 82 -25.91 5.22 -18.84
N CYS A 83 -26.25 4.12 -18.17
CA CYS A 83 -25.41 3.45 -17.16
C CYS A 83 -23.93 3.46 -17.57
N ASN A 84 -23.08 3.96 -16.68
CA ASN A 84 -21.64 4.05 -16.90
C ASN A 84 -20.87 4.02 -15.57
N LEU A 85 -20.05 2.99 -15.33
CA LEU A 85 -19.02 2.95 -14.29
C LEU A 85 -17.60 2.82 -14.86
N ASN A 86 -17.45 2.85 -16.17
CA ASN A 86 -16.16 2.84 -16.81
C ASN A 86 -15.41 4.18 -16.61
N PRO A 87 -14.22 4.18 -15.99
CA PRO A 87 -13.50 5.43 -15.74
C PRO A 87 -12.98 6.09 -17.02
N HIS A 88 -12.78 5.30 -18.10
CA HIS A 88 -12.01 5.69 -19.29
C HIS A 88 -10.66 6.34 -18.96
N PHE A 89 -10.12 6.05 -17.77
CA PHE A 89 -8.87 6.56 -17.24
C PHE A 89 -8.20 5.42 -16.47
N PHE A 90 -7.25 4.75 -17.12
CA PHE A 90 -6.66 3.49 -16.65
C PHE A 90 -5.23 3.62 -16.11
N SER A 91 -4.68 4.85 -16.05
CA SER A 91 -3.39 5.11 -15.38
C SER A 91 -3.45 4.81 -13.87
N TYR A 92 -4.64 4.92 -13.27
CA TYR A 92 -4.93 4.48 -11.91
C TYR A 92 -6.00 3.40 -11.90
N GLY A 93 -6.04 2.63 -10.82
CA GLY A 93 -7.11 1.67 -10.60
C GLY A 93 -8.41 2.34 -10.16
N GLN A 94 -9.53 1.62 -10.30
CA GLN A 94 -10.87 2.21 -10.10
C GLN A 94 -11.28 2.31 -8.64
N PHE A 95 -10.61 1.60 -7.72
CA PHE A 95 -10.98 1.59 -6.31
C PHE A 95 -11.17 3.00 -5.71
N PRO A 96 -10.20 3.94 -5.79
CA PRO A 96 -10.38 5.29 -5.25
C PRO A 96 -11.52 6.06 -5.92
N LEU A 97 -11.78 5.81 -7.20
CA LEU A 97 -12.85 6.46 -7.96
C LEU A 97 -14.23 6.00 -7.47
N TYR A 98 -14.43 4.69 -7.35
CA TYR A 98 -15.66 4.13 -6.81
C TYR A 98 -15.85 4.49 -5.35
N LEU A 99 -14.79 4.51 -4.56
CA LEU A 99 -14.84 4.90 -3.16
C LEU A 99 -15.35 6.35 -3.03
N ALA A 100 -14.84 7.28 -3.84
CA ALA A 100 -15.32 8.66 -3.85
C ALA A 100 -16.78 8.78 -4.32
N TYR A 101 -17.11 8.12 -5.44
CA TYR A 101 -18.47 8.14 -5.99
C TYR A 101 -19.52 7.58 -5.02
N ILE A 102 -19.27 6.39 -4.45
CA ILE A 102 -20.19 5.73 -3.52
C ILE A 102 -20.42 6.58 -2.26
N SER A 103 -19.37 7.23 -1.76
CA SER A 103 -19.46 8.09 -0.58
C SER A 103 -20.31 9.34 -0.83
N ASP A 104 -20.15 9.95 -2.00
CA ASP A 104 -21.01 11.05 -2.42
C ASP A 104 -22.49 10.64 -2.51
N GLN A 105 -22.76 9.51 -3.18
CA GLN A 105 -24.14 9.01 -3.31
C GLN A 105 -24.75 8.65 -1.94
N THR A 106 -23.95 8.09 -1.03
CA THR A 106 -24.38 7.74 0.31
C THR A 106 -24.75 9.00 1.12
N VAL A 107 -23.91 10.03 1.09
CA VAL A 107 -24.19 11.28 1.82
C VAL A 107 -25.36 12.05 1.21
N LYS A 108 -25.50 12.11 -0.11
CA LYS A 108 -26.67 12.71 -0.78
C LYS A 108 -27.97 12.02 -0.36
N LYS A 109 -27.97 10.68 -0.27
CA LYS A 109 -29.12 9.91 0.22
C LYS A 109 -29.42 10.21 1.70
N VAL A 110 -28.42 10.16 2.57
CA VAL A 110 -28.60 10.43 4.01
C VAL A 110 -29.09 11.86 4.25
N SER A 111 -28.46 12.85 3.60
CA SER A 111 -28.89 14.26 3.72
C SER A 111 -30.31 14.49 3.23
N SER A 112 -30.74 13.83 2.15
CA SER A 112 -32.13 13.91 1.68
C SER A 112 -33.16 13.36 2.67
N LEU A 113 -32.78 12.42 3.54
CA LEU A 113 -33.65 11.92 4.62
C LEU A 113 -33.80 12.92 5.77
N PHE A 114 -32.80 13.79 5.98
CA PHE A 114 -32.83 14.81 7.03
C PHE A 114 -33.37 16.17 6.54
N LEU A 115 -33.19 16.50 5.26
CA LEU A 115 -33.64 17.75 4.63
C LEU A 115 -35.06 17.64 4.03
N PHE A 116 -36.01 17.09 4.78
CA PHE A 116 -37.44 17.01 4.39
C PHE A 116 -38.10 18.38 4.12
N LEU A 117 -37.40 19.50 4.36
CA LEU A 117 -37.94 20.86 4.34
C LEU A 117 -37.41 21.75 3.20
N VAL A 118 -36.53 21.26 2.32
CA VAL A 118 -36.03 22.05 1.19
C VAL A 118 -36.42 21.38 -0.14
N PRO A 119 -37.35 21.97 -0.92
CA PRO A 119 -37.69 21.48 -2.25
C PRO A 119 -36.44 21.55 -3.14
N SER A 120 -35.90 20.39 -3.55
CA SER A 120 -34.79 20.33 -4.49
C SER A 120 -35.35 20.46 -5.92
N PRO A 121 -34.94 21.48 -6.72
CA PRO A 121 -35.66 21.87 -7.93
C PRO A 121 -35.35 21.01 -9.17
N THR A 122 -34.67 19.88 -9.05
CA THR A 122 -34.42 18.99 -10.21
C THR A 122 -34.40 17.53 -9.77
N VAL A 123 -35.41 16.76 -10.17
CA VAL A 123 -35.38 15.30 -10.06
C VAL A 123 -34.45 14.78 -11.15
N LYS A 124 -33.13 14.78 -10.91
CA LYS A 124 -32.21 14.01 -11.76
C LYS A 124 -32.69 12.55 -11.79
N THR A 125 -32.66 11.87 -12.93
CA THR A 125 -33.09 10.46 -13.04
C THR A 125 -31.97 9.48 -12.66
N SER A 126 -30.72 9.96 -12.67
CA SER A 126 -29.48 9.25 -12.40
C SER A 126 -28.83 9.66 -11.06
N LEU A 127 -28.03 8.74 -10.51
CA LEU A 127 -27.04 8.99 -9.47
C LEU A 127 -25.77 9.52 -10.16
N GLU A 128 -25.29 10.67 -9.70
CA GLU A 128 -24.16 11.38 -10.32
C GLU A 128 -23.38 12.15 -9.25
N THR A 129 -22.09 12.34 -9.50
CA THR A 129 -21.20 13.17 -8.68
C THR A 129 -20.72 14.35 -9.50
N ASP A 130 -20.88 15.55 -8.96
CA ASP A 130 -20.33 16.77 -9.54
C ASP A 130 -18.81 16.87 -9.29
N PHE A 131 -18.13 17.63 -10.14
CA PHE A 131 -16.67 17.70 -10.13
C PHE A 131 -16.08 18.16 -8.77
N PRO A 132 -16.56 19.25 -8.12
CA PRO A 132 -16.06 19.65 -6.80
C PRO A 132 -16.30 18.59 -5.71
N SER A 133 -17.45 17.92 -5.73
CA SER A 133 -17.73 16.83 -4.78
C SER A 133 -16.81 15.63 -5.01
N ALA A 134 -16.46 15.29 -6.25
CA ALA A 134 -15.47 14.26 -6.53
C ALA A 134 -14.09 14.61 -5.94
N ILE A 135 -13.62 15.85 -6.14
CA ILE A 135 -12.38 16.35 -5.53
C ILE A 135 -12.43 16.25 -4.00
N PHE A 136 -13.52 16.72 -3.40
CA PHE A 136 -13.70 16.67 -1.95
C PHE A 136 -13.53 15.25 -1.41
N TRP A 137 -14.22 14.26 -2.00
CA TRP A 137 -14.16 12.89 -1.52
C TRP A 137 -12.79 12.24 -1.73
N LEU A 138 -12.13 12.51 -2.86
CA LEU A 138 -10.77 12.03 -3.08
C LEU A 138 -9.82 12.58 -2.01
N ARG A 139 -9.86 13.89 -1.74
CA ARG A 139 -9.03 14.52 -0.69
C ARG A 139 -9.39 14.06 0.72
N PHE A 140 -10.69 13.83 0.98
CA PHE A 140 -11.16 13.27 2.24
C PHE A 140 -10.50 11.91 2.53
N TYR A 141 -10.48 11.01 1.54
CA TYR A 141 -9.85 9.70 1.71
C TYR A 141 -8.33 9.79 1.81
N SER A 142 -7.67 10.68 1.05
CA SER A 142 -6.25 10.97 1.23
C SER A 142 -5.93 11.43 2.66
N SER A 143 -6.73 12.35 3.20
CA SER A 143 -6.59 12.87 4.56
C SER A 143 -6.87 11.83 5.64
N LEU A 144 -7.90 11.02 5.44
CA LEU A 144 -8.24 9.91 6.33
C LEU A 144 -7.12 8.88 6.38
N SER A 145 -6.65 8.42 5.21
CA SER A 145 -5.55 7.46 5.11
C SER A 145 -4.26 8.00 5.71
N SER A 146 -3.90 9.26 5.43
CA SER A 146 -2.72 9.92 6.01
C SER A 146 -2.81 10.04 7.55
N THR A 147 -4.02 10.25 8.09
CA THR A 147 -4.24 10.27 9.55
C THR A 147 -4.10 8.87 10.14
N LEU A 148 -4.67 7.85 9.49
CA LEU A 148 -4.58 6.46 9.94
C LEU A 148 -3.14 5.91 9.88
N ILE A 149 -2.31 6.41 8.97
CA ILE A 149 -0.87 6.09 8.93
C ILE A 149 -0.20 6.47 10.27
N VAL A 150 -0.51 7.63 10.86
CA VAL A 150 0.03 8.04 12.17
C VAL A 150 -0.32 7.02 13.26
N TRP A 151 -1.55 6.52 13.24
CA TRP A 151 -2.00 5.49 14.17
C TRP A 151 -1.29 4.15 13.96
N ILE A 152 -1.10 3.72 12.71
CA ILE A 152 -0.41 2.45 12.45
C ILE A 152 1.08 2.55 12.78
N VAL A 153 1.74 3.69 12.54
CA VAL A 153 3.15 3.89 12.91
C VAL A 153 3.33 3.80 14.44
N TYR A 154 2.41 4.36 15.22
CA TYR A 154 2.38 4.17 16.68
C TYR A 154 2.35 2.67 17.02
N LYS A 155 1.45 1.92 16.38
CA LYS A 155 1.23 0.49 16.63
C LYS A 155 2.39 -0.40 16.20
N ILE A 156 3.02 -0.12 15.06
CA ILE A 156 4.24 -0.81 14.62
C ILE A 156 5.37 -0.57 15.62
N THR A 157 5.57 0.69 16.01
CA THR A 157 6.63 1.07 16.96
C THR A 157 6.40 0.44 18.34
N GLU A 158 5.14 0.35 18.78
CA GLU A 158 4.75 -0.33 20.02
C GLU A 158 5.12 -1.81 20.00
N LYS A 159 4.88 -2.49 18.86
CA LYS A 159 5.27 -3.89 18.68
C LYS A 159 6.78 -4.09 18.64
N LEU A 160 7.52 -3.19 17.98
CA LEU A 160 8.97 -3.30 17.81
C LEU A 160 9.75 -2.98 19.09
N THR A 161 9.40 -1.88 19.75
CA THR A 161 10.18 -1.33 20.87
C THR A 161 9.61 -1.69 22.24
N ARG A 162 8.31 -2.05 22.31
CA ARG A 162 7.55 -2.21 23.57
C ARG A 162 7.61 -0.97 24.49
N SER A 163 7.88 0.20 23.92
CA SER A 163 8.04 1.45 24.65
C SER A 163 7.03 2.48 24.19
N ASN A 164 6.19 2.94 25.14
CA ASN A 164 5.22 4.00 24.86
C ASN A 164 5.91 5.30 24.41
N PHE A 165 7.09 5.61 24.96
CA PHE A 165 7.82 6.82 24.60
C PHE A 165 8.20 6.82 23.12
N PHE A 166 8.82 5.75 22.63
CA PHE A 166 9.23 5.66 21.23
C PHE A 166 8.01 5.60 20.29
N SER A 167 6.93 4.93 20.69
CA SER A 167 5.68 4.94 19.92
C SER A 167 5.06 6.33 19.80
N LEU A 168 5.01 7.08 20.90
CA LEU A 168 4.51 8.46 20.90
C LEU A 168 5.40 9.36 20.05
N LEU A 169 6.73 9.28 20.23
CA LEU A 169 7.68 10.06 19.45
C LEU A 169 7.58 9.76 17.94
N ALA A 170 7.54 8.49 17.55
CA ALA A 170 7.41 8.11 16.13
C ALA A 170 6.08 8.62 15.54
N SER A 171 4.98 8.50 16.29
CA SER A 171 3.68 9.02 15.84
C SER A 171 3.66 10.54 15.75
N LEU A 172 4.30 11.24 16.68
CA LEU A 172 4.43 12.71 16.64
C LEU A 172 5.23 13.15 15.42
N LEU A 173 6.38 12.55 15.16
CA LEU A 173 7.18 12.86 13.97
C LEU A 173 6.39 12.57 12.68
N THR A 174 5.65 11.47 12.63
CA THR A 174 4.79 11.11 11.49
C THR A 174 3.65 12.11 11.30
N ALA A 175 3.07 12.63 12.39
CA ALA A 175 1.99 13.62 12.33
C ALA A 175 2.44 14.91 11.63
N PHE A 176 3.70 15.30 11.85
CA PHE A 176 4.33 16.51 11.29
C PHE A 176 5.17 16.27 10.02
N THR A 177 5.10 15.09 9.40
CA THR A 177 5.84 14.80 8.16
C THR A 177 5.28 15.61 7.00
N PRO A 178 6.05 16.54 6.38
CA PRO A 178 5.52 17.46 5.37
C PRO A 178 4.94 16.75 4.14
N GLY A 179 5.61 15.70 3.65
CA GLY A 179 5.14 14.93 2.50
C GLY A 179 3.83 14.20 2.74
N LEU A 180 3.60 13.68 3.96
CA LEU A 180 2.32 13.04 4.32
C LEU A 180 1.18 14.06 4.45
N ILE A 181 1.50 15.27 4.93
CA ILE A 181 0.54 16.37 5.01
C ILE A 181 0.21 16.87 3.60
N GLN A 182 1.22 17.12 2.76
CA GLN A 182 1.02 17.56 1.39
C GLN A 182 0.18 16.56 0.58
N ALA A 183 0.54 15.28 0.62
CA ALA A 183 -0.20 14.23 -0.09
C ALA A 183 -1.62 14.01 0.46
N ALA A 184 -1.91 14.44 1.70
CA ALA A 184 -3.27 14.38 2.27
C ALA A 184 -4.22 15.40 1.62
N HIS A 185 -3.70 16.53 1.14
CA HIS A 185 -4.48 17.61 0.53
C HIS A 185 -4.72 17.42 -0.97
N PHE A 186 -4.16 16.38 -1.57
CA PHE A 186 -4.42 16.01 -2.95
C PHE A 186 -5.12 14.65 -3.01
N GLY A 187 -6.19 14.60 -3.80
CA GLY A 187 -7.05 13.45 -4.04
C GLY A 187 -6.44 12.44 -5.00
N THR A 188 -5.18 12.08 -4.78
CA THR A 188 -4.42 11.14 -5.61
C THR A 188 -4.22 9.80 -4.89
N THR A 189 -3.56 8.84 -5.54
CA THR A 189 -3.46 7.46 -5.02
C THR A 189 -2.49 7.27 -3.86
N GLU A 190 -1.57 8.22 -3.64
CA GLU A 190 -0.35 8.05 -2.85
C GLU A 190 -0.65 7.86 -1.35
N SER A 191 -1.63 8.61 -0.82
CA SER A 191 -2.02 8.52 0.59
C SER A 191 -2.69 7.17 0.90
N LEU A 192 -3.55 6.68 0.01
CA LEU A 192 -4.16 5.35 0.12
C LEU A 192 -3.13 4.23 0.02
N LEU A 193 -2.24 4.30 -0.98
CA LEU A 193 -1.18 3.30 -1.18
C LEU A 193 -0.22 3.26 0.01
N THR A 194 0.17 4.41 0.54
CA THR A 194 1.03 4.46 1.74
C THR A 194 0.33 3.83 2.94
N PHE A 195 -0.96 4.09 3.11
CA PHE A 195 -1.76 3.46 4.17
C PHE A 195 -1.83 1.95 4.00
N PHE A 196 -2.09 1.45 2.80
CA PHE A 196 -2.11 0.00 2.52
C PHE A 196 -0.75 -0.65 2.75
N PHE A 197 0.35 -0.01 2.33
CA PHE A 197 1.70 -0.53 2.57
C PHE A 197 2.02 -0.62 4.07
N VAL A 198 1.81 0.45 4.82
CA VAL A 198 2.11 0.46 6.26
C VAL A 198 1.17 -0.52 7.02
N SER A 199 -0.08 -0.65 6.58
CA SER A 199 -1.00 -1.66 7.10
C SER A 199 -0.52 -3.09 6.81
N SER A 200 -0.05 -3.38 5.58
CA SER A 200 0.44 -4.71 5.23
C SER A 200 1.67 -5.09 6.05
N VAL A 201 2.56 -4.13 6.31
CA VAL A 201 3.69 -4.30 7.23
C VAL A 201 3.20 -4.59 8.67
N TYR A 202 2.24 -3.82 9.17
CA TYR A 202 1.68 -4.02 10.52
C TYR A 202 1.08 -5.41 10.71
N PHE A 203 0.23 -5.88 9.79
CA PHE A 203 -0.36 -7.21 9.88
C PHE A 203 0.66 -8.32 9.61
N ALA A 204 1.66 -8.10 8.77
CA ALA A 204 2.76 -9.06 8.59
C ALA A 204 3.53 -9.31 9.89
N PHE A 205 3.70 -8.29 10.76
CA PHE A 205 4.30 -8.48 12.08
C PHE A 205 3.49 -9.43 12.98
N ASN A 206 2.17 -9.55 12.78
CA ASN A 206 1.33 -10.44 13.58
C ASN A 206 1.73 -11.90 13.39
N PHE A 207 2.35 -12.29 12.26
CA PHE A 207 2.86 -13.65 12.09
C PHE A 207 3.98 -14.00 13.07
N PHE A 208 4.76 -13.00 13.53
CA PHE A 208 5.88 -13.19 14.45
C PHE A 208 5.49 -13.20 15.94
N GLU A 209 4.25 -12.86 16.26
CA GLU A 209 3.78 -12.92 17.64
C GLU A 209 3.91 -14.35 18.20
N LYS A 210 4.27 -14.44 19.49
CA LYS A 210 4.49 -15.72 20.17
C LYS A 210 3.18 -16.51 20.21
N THR A 211 3.03 -17.41 19.26
CA THR A 211 2.13 -18.55 19.36
C THR A 211 2.85 -19.60 20.19
N LYS A 212 2.33 -19.96 21.38
CA LYS A 212 2.75 -21.19 22.09
C LYS A 212 2.79 -22.36 21.09
N THR A 213 3.56 -23.42 21.32
CA THR A 213 3.68 -24.55 20.39
C THR A 213 2.30 -25.07 19.97
N LEU A 214 1.84 -24.62 18.81
CA LEU A 214 0.48 -24.73 18.34
C LEU A 214 0.52 -25.67 17.14
N SER A 215 -0.42 -26.62 17.09
CA SER A 215 -0.66 -27.40 15.87
C SER A 215 -0.88 -26.45 14.69
N ALA A 216 -0.43 -26.84 13.49
CA ALA A 216 -0.56 -26.05 12.26
C ALA A 216 -1.99 -25.53 12.04
N MET A 217 -3.01 -26.36 12.31
CA MET A 217 -4.42 -25.97 12.19
C MET A 217 -4.79 -24.84 13.17
N LYS A 218 -4.29 -24.89 14.40
CA LYS A 218 -4.57 -23.85 15.41
C LYS A 218 -3.79 -22.56 15.11
N PHE A 219 -2.61 -22.65 14.50
CA PHE A 219 -1.89 -21.48 13.96
C PHE A 219 -2.73 -20.77 12.89
N VAL A 220 -3.18 -21.50 11.86
CA VAL A 220 -4.02 -20.94 10.78
C VAL A 220 -5.28 -20.31 11.35
N LYS A 221 -6.00 -21.01 12.24
CA LYS A 221 -7.23 -20.48 12.86
C LYS A 221 -6.97 -19.20 13.66
N THR A 222 -5.83 -19.08 14.33
CA THR A 222 -5.48 -17.86 15.09
C THR A 222 -5.15 -16.69 14.18
N LYS A 223 -4.60 -16.97 12.99
CA LYS A 223 -4.12 -15.94 12.06
C LYS A 223 -5.04 -15.71 10.86
N ILE A 224 -6.22 -16.35 10.82
CA ILE A 224 -7.13 -16.26 9.67
C ILE A 224 -7.61 -14.83 9.41
N ILE A 225 -7.90 -14.07 10.48
CA ILE A 225 -8.32 -12.67 10.35
C ILE A 225 -7.18 -11.82 9.78
N ASP A 226 -5.95 -11.99 10.28
CA ASP A 226 -4.78 -11.30 9.76
C ASP A 226 -4.57 -11.63 8.26
N ILE A 227 -4.68 -12.91 7.89
CA ILE A 227 -4.57 -13.38 6.50
C ILE A 227 -5.62 -12.72 5.62
N LEU A 228 -6.89 -12.72 6.04
CA LEU A 228 -7.98 -12.09 5.27
C LEU A 228 -7.78 -10.58 5.13
N ILE A 229 -7.42 -9.88 6.20
CA ILE A 229 -7.16 -8.44 6.17
C ILE A 229 -6.00 -8.12 5.24
N ILE A 230 -4.89 -8.86 5.31
CA ILE A 230 -3.74 -8.70 4.41
C ILE A 230 -4.19 -8.84 2.95
N SER A 231 -4.97 -9.88 2.65
CA SER A 231 -5.44 -10.11 1.28
C SER A 231 -6.35 -8.98 0.77
N VAL A 232 -7.22 -8.45 1.63
CA VAL A 232 -8.05 -7.28 1.29
C VAL A 232 -7.18 -6.05 1.06
N ILE A 233 -6.23 -5.76 1.94
CA ILE A 233 -5.31 -4.62 1.82
C ILE A 233 -4.53 -4.68 0.50
N ILE A 234 -3.96 -5.84 0.16
CA ILE A 234 -3.18 -6.03 -1.06
C ILE A 234 -4.08 -5.91 -2.30
N GLY A 235 -5.26 -6.53 -2.27
CA GLY A 235 -6.21 -6.44 -3.39
C GLY A 235 -6.70 -5.03 -3.64
N LEU A 236 -7.03 -4.27 -2.58
CA LEU A 236 -7.43 -2.86 -2.70
C LEU A 236 -6.26 -1.97 -3.13
N SER A 237 -5.04 -2.25 -2.66
CA SER A 237 -3.82 -1.56 -3.11
C SER A 237 -3.60 -1.74 -4.60
N PHE A 238 -3.69 -2.99 -5.09
CA PHE A 238 -3.58 -3.28 -6.51
C PHE A 238 -4.73 -2.64 -7.31
N GLY A 239 -5.95 -2.68 -6.78
CA GLY A 239 -7.11 -1.96 -7.33
C GLY A 239 -7.02 -0.44 -7.27
N THR A 240 -6.04 0.12 -6.54
CA THR A 240 -5.74 1.57 -6.50
C THR A 240 -4.70 1.94 -7.55
N LYS A 241 -3.64 1.14 -7.71
CA LYS A 241 -2.59 1.34 -8.71
C LYS A 241 -1.87 0.01 -8.95
N PHE A 242 -1.46 -0.25 -10.21
CA PHE A 242 -0.78 -1.50 -10.57
C PHE A 242 0.46 -1.78 -9.68
N THR A 243 1.24 -0.76 -9.36
CA THR A 243 2.42 -0.86 -8.49
C THR A 243 2.10 -1.30 -7.05
N GLY A 244 0.84 -1.19 -6.63
CA GLY A 244 0.34 -1.68 -5.34
C GLY A 244 0.52 -3.18 -5.13
N ILE A 245 0.74 -3.97 -6.19
CA ILE A 245 1.09 -5.40 -6.12
C ILE A 245 2.39 -5.63 -5.32
N MET A 246 3.30 -4.67 -5.30
CA MET A 246 4.55 -4.76 -4.54
C MET A 246 4.31 -4.90 -3.03
N PHE A 247 3.12 -4.56 -2.52
CA PHE A 247 2.79 -4.67 -1.10
C PHE A 247 2.48 -6.12 -0.67
N MET A 248 2.57 -7.09 -1.58
CA MET A 248 2.70 -8.51 -1.24
C MET A 248 4.04 -8.83 -0.55
N ALA A 249 5.07 -8.00 -0.75
CA ALA A 249 6.42 -8.28 -0.24
C ALA A 249 6.48 -8.44 1.30
N PRO A 250 5.92 -7.54 2.15
CA PRO A 250 6.00 -7.69 3.60
C PRO A 250 5.43 -9.02 4.15
N PRO A 251 4.18 -9.44 3.83
CA PRO A 251 3.69 -10.72 4.33
C PRO A 251 4.43 -11.93 3.73
N PHE A 252 4.88 -11.86 2.47
CA PHE A 252 5.58 -12.99 1.85
C PHE A 252 6.96 -13.17 2.45
N ILE A 253 7.69 -12.08 2.72
CA ILE A 253 8.96 -12.11 3.45
C ILE A 253 8.72 -12.65 4.86
N ALA A 254 7.65 -12.24 5.54
CA ALA A 254 7.32 -12.74 6.88
C ALA A 254 7.08 -14.27 6.90
N LEU A 255 6.32 -14.79 5.93
CA LEU A 255 6.09 -16.23 5.77
C LEU A 255 7.38 -16.97 5.39
N LEU A 256 8.21 -16.40 4.53
CA LEU A 256 9.51 -16.97 4.15
C LEU A 256 10.43 -17.10 5.37
N ILE A 257 10.51 -16.09 6.23
CA ILE A 257 11.30 -16.16 7.47
C ILE A 257 10.76 -17.28 8.39
N LYS A 258 9.44 -17.45 8.47
CA LYS A 258 8.81 -18.50 9.29
C LYS A 258 9.10 -19.91 8.82
N VAL A 259 9.29 -20.12 7.51
CA VAL A 259 9.73 -21.40 6.96
C VAL A 259 11.06 -21.85 7.57
N PHE A 260 11.98 -20.91 7.78
CA PHE A 260 13.31 -21.18 8.34
C PHE A 260 13.37 -21.19 9.88
N ASN A 261 12.21 -21.17 10.56
CA ASN A 261 12.18 -21.17 12.02
C ASN A 261 12.72 -22.50 12.60
N PRO A 262 13.76 -22.48 13.47
CA PRO A 262 14.36 -23.69 14.05
C PRO A 262 13.37 -24.61 14.78
N ASP A 263 12.30 -24.06 15.35
CA ASP A 263 11.26 -24.82 16.07
C ASP A 263 10.56 -25.86 15.18
N HIS A 264 10.62 -25.69 13.86
CA HIS A 264 9.96 -26.56 12.89
C HIS A 264 10.85 -27.68 12.34
N LYS A 265 12.11 -27.81 12.80
CA LYS A 265 13.12 -28.72 12.22
C LYS A 265 12.65 -30.17 12.07
N LYS A 266 11.87 -30.70 13.01
CA LYS A 266 11.34 -32.08 12.96
C LYS A 266 10.25 -32.29 11.88
N ASN A 267 9.47 -31.24 11.59
CA ASN A 267 8.30 -31.29 10.68
C ASN A 267 8.39 -30.22 9.58
N TRP A 268 9.59 -29.94 9.08
CA TRP A 268 9.84 -28.79 8.22
C TRP A 268 8.98 -28.82 6.94
N LEU A 269 8.81 -29.98 6.32
CA LEU A 269 8.01 -30.16 5.09
C LEU A 269 6.51 -29.86 5.30
N LYS A 270 5.99 -30.16 6.49
CA LYS A 270 4.60 -29.82 6.85
C LYS A 270 4.43 -28.31 7.01
N TRP A 271 5.38 -27.66 7.69
CA TRP A 271 5.30 -26.22 7.93
C TRP A 271 5.59 -25.40 6.66
N THR A 272 6.49 -25.86 5.78
CA THR A 272 6.65 -25.26 4.44
C THR A 272 5.34 -25.32 3.67
N ALA A 273 4.69 -26.49 3.60
CA ALA A 273 3.40 -26.63 2.92
C ALA A 273 2.33 -25.70 3.50
N VAL A 274 2.25 -25.56 4.83
CA VAL A 274 1.33 -24.62 5.49
C VAL A 274 1.60 -23.18 5.09
N TYR A 275 2.85 -22.70 5.20
CA TYR A 275 3.17 -21.30 4.88
C TYR A 275 3.02 -21.00 3.38
N THR A 276 3.36 -21.93 2.50
CA THR A 276 3.10 -21.83 1.06
C THR A 276 1.60 -21.78 0.78
N SER A 277 0.79 -22.59 1.46
CA SER A 277 -0.67 -22.56 1.30
C SER A 277 -1.28 -21.23 1.74
N ILE A 278 -0.75 -20.64 2.83
CA ILE A 278 -1.15 -19.30 3.28
C ILE A 278 -0.76 -18.24 2.24
N ALA A 279 0.46 -18.29 1.70
CA ALA A 279 0.92 -17.34 0.68
C ALA A 279 0.07 -17.43 -0.60
N LEU A 280 -0.25 -18.64 -1.06
CA LEU A 280 -1.13 -18.89 -2.20
C LEU A 280 -2.55 -18.36 -1.94
N PHE A 281 -3.10 -18.61 -0.75
CA PHE A 281 -4.40 -18.07 -0.38
C PHE A 281 -4.40 -16.53 -0.39
N ILE A 282 -3.35 -15.90 0.16
CA ILE A 282 -3.21 -14.45 0.12
C ILE A 282 -3.19 -13.94 -1.32
N ALA A 283 -2.38 -14.55 -2.19
CA ALA A 283 -2.30 -14.16 -3.60
C ALA A 283 -3.65 -14.27 -4.32
N LEU A 284 -4.30 -15.43 -4.21
CA LEU A 284 -5.58 -15.71 -4.88
C LEU A 284 -6.71 -14.82 -4.37
N PHE A 285 -6.82 -14.67 -3.04
CA PHE A 285 -7.87 -13.82 -2.48
C PHE A 285 -7.63 -12.33 -2.78
N SER A 286 -6.36 -11.88 -2.77
CA SER A 286 -6.02 -10.51 -3.21
C SER A 286 -6.38 -10.28 -4.67
N LEU A 287 -6.20 -11.28 -5.54
CA LEU A 287 -6.60 -11.20 -6.94
C LEU A 287 -8.13 -11.04 -7.06
N VAL A 288 -8.92 -11.82 -6.31
CA VAL A 288 -10.39 -11.65 -6.28
C VAL A 288 -10.78 -10.23 -5.86
N ILE A 289 -10.18 -9.70 -4.80
CA ILE A 289 -10.45 -8.32 -4.34
C ILE A 289 -10.02 -7.28 -5.39
N THR A 290 -8.92 -7.51 -6.11
CA THR A 290 -8.47 -6.64 -7.21
C THR A 290 -9.50 -6.60 -8.33
N ILE A 291 -10.02 -7.77 -8.72
CA ILE A 291 -11.04 -7.88 -9.77
C ILE A 291 -12.33 -7.15 -9.37
N LEU A 292 -12.74 -7.28 -8.11
CA LEU A 292 -13.93 -6.59 -7.59
C LEU A 292 -13.73 -5.08 -7.48
N SER A 293 -12.53 -4.62 -7.15
CA SER A 293 -12.23 -3.21 -6.93
C SER A 293 -11.83 -2.44 -8.20
N SER A 294 -11.36 -3.14 -9.24
CA SER A 294 -10.99 -2.55 -10.53
C SER A 294 -11.37 -3.43 -11.73
N PRO A 295 -12.65 -3.81 -11.90
CA PRO A 295 -13.13 -4.75 -12.93
C PRO A 295 -12.79 -4.33 -14.36
N TYR A 296 -12.79 -3.02 -14.70
CA TYR A 296 -12.51 -2.60 -16.08
C TYR A 296 -11.06 -2.79 -16.51
N ASN A 297 -10.14 -3.14 -15.59
CA ASN A 297 -8.80 -3.56 -16.00
C ASN A 297 -8.84 -4.90 -16.76
N LEU A 298 -9.87 -5.72 -16.53
CA LEU A 298 -10.15 -6.94 -17.29
C LEU A 298 -11.14 -6.69 -18.44
N ILE A 299 -12.20 -5.92 -18.20
CA ILE A 299 -13.25 -5.68 -19.20
C ILE A 299 -12.72 -4.84 -20.37
N GLU A 300 -11.95 -3.78 -20.10
CA GLU A 300 -11.25 -2.96 -21.10
C GLU A 300 -9.74 -3.20 -21.06
N TYR A 301 -9.35 -4.47 -21.12
CA TYR A 301 -7.95 -4.89 -21.07
C TYR A 301 -7.03 -4.15 -22.07
N PRO A 302 -7.40 -3.92 -23.35
CA PRO A 302 -6.54 -3.17 -24.27
C PRO A 302 -6.28 -1.73 -23.82
N SER A 303 -7.30 -1.03 -23.33
CA SER A 303 -7.19 0.34 -22.79
C SER A 303 -6.27 0.36 -21.56
N PHE A 304 -6.44 -0.62 -20.67
CA PHE A 304 -5.62 -0.77 -19.47
C PHE A 304 -4.14 -1.03 -19.81
N ILE A 305 -3.85 -1.98 -20.70
CA ILE A 305 -2.47 -2.29 -21.11
C ILE A 305 -1.82 -1.11 -21.82
N SER A 306 -2.55 -0.44 -22.71
CA SER A 306 -2.05 0.76 -23.41
C SER A 306 -1.67 1.88 -22.42
N ALA A 307 -2.51 2.14 -21.42
CA ALA A 307 -2.22 3.14 -20.39
C ALA A 307 -1.00 2.76 -19.54
N VAL A 308 -1.00 1.56 -18.93
CA VAL A 308 0.01 1.17 -17.93
C VAL A 308 1.34 0.73 -18.54
N PHE A 309 1.30 -0.13 -19.57
CA PHE A 309 2.50 -0.71 -20.18
C PHE A 309 2.96 -0.02 -21.46
N GLY A 310 2.12 0.87 -22.00
CA GLY A 310 2.49 1.85 -23.02
C GLY A 310 2.91 3.17 -22.36
N TYR A 311 1.97 4.08 -22.17
CA TYR A 311 2.26 5.47 -21.75
C TYR A 311 3.04 5.57 -20.43
N GLU A 312 2.51 5.03 -19.33
CA GLU A 312 3.15 5.16 -18.00
C GLU A 312 4.55 4.52 -17.96
N LYS A 313 4.72 3.38 -18.64
CA LYS A 313 6.02 2.71 -18.74
C LYS A 313 7.01 3.53 -19.56
N ASP A 314 6.58 4.11 -20.67
CA ASP A 314 7.46 4.90 -21.54
C ASP A 314 7.86 6.22 -20.87
N VAL A 315 6.97 6.84 -20.09
CA VAL A 315 7.28 7.97 -19.20
C VAL A 315 8.31 7.55 -18.15
N ALA A 316 8.07 6.44 -17.43
CA ALA A 316 8.94 5.98 -16.33
C ALA A 316 10.34 5.55 -16.79
N THR A 317 10.44 5.04 -18.02
CA THR A 317 11.73 4.61 -18.63
C THR A 317 12.44 5.74 -19.39
N GLY A 318 11.82 6.91 -19.50
CA GLY A 318 12.37 8.05 -20.25
C GLY A 318 12.32 7.88 -21.77
N ARG A 319 11.60 6.86 -22.29
CA ARG A 319 11.36 6.71 -23.75
C ARG A 319 10.43 7.81 -24.28
N TYR A 320 9.48 8.23 -23.45
CA TYR A 320 8.62 9.37 -23.71
C TYR A 320 8.96 10.51 -22.76
N GLU A 321 9.48 11.61 -23.31
CA GLU A 321 9.83 12.81 -22.55
C GLU A 321 8.62 13.73 -22.37
N ALA A 322 7.78 13.41 -21.38
CA ALA A 322 6.70 14.30 -20.99
C ALA A 322 7.23 15.67 -20.51
N PHE A 323 6.48 16.74 -20.74
CA PHE A 323 6.95 18.10 -20.38
C PHE A 323 7.30 18.25 -18.88
N TYR A 324 6.59 17.52 -18.00
CA TYR A 324 6.81 17.52 -16.55
C TYR A 324 7.97 16.63 -16.08
N THR A 325 8.56 15.81 -16.96
CA THR A 325 9.76 15.02 -16.66
C THR A 325 11.06 15.72 -17.02
N ARG A 326 10.99 16.88 -17.69
CA ARG A 326 12.17 17.67 -18.08
C ARG A 326 13.09 18.03 -16.91
N GLN A 327 12.54 18.20 -15.71
CA GLN A 327 13.31 18.45 -14.49
C GLN A 327 14.26 17.31 -14.10
N PHE A 328 14.11 16.11 -14.67
CA PHE A 328 14.94 14.94 -14.39
C PHE A 328 16.05 14.72 -15.43
N ILE A 329 16.10 15.52 -16.50
CA ILE A 329 17.13 15.41 -17.54
C ILE A 329 18.51 15.65 -16.92
N ASN A 330 19.47 14.77 -17.24
CA ASN A 330 20.84 14.78 -16.71
C ASN A 330 20.95 14.70 -15.17
N THR A 331 19.91 14.22 -14.50
CA THR A 331 19.98 13.95 -13.06
C THR A 331 20.57 12.56 -12.80
N THR A 332 21.24 12.42 -11.66
CA THR A 332 21.77 11.12 -11.24
C THR A 332 20.69 10.34 -10.48
N PRO A 333 20.35 9.10 -10.91
CA PRO A 333 19.40 8.26 -10.19
C PRO A 333 19.79 8.09 -8.72
N VAL A 334 18.78 7.98 -7.84
CA VAL A 334 18.92 7.87 -6.37
C VAL A 334 19.42 9.15 -5.70
N LEU A 335 20.50 9.76 -6.19
CA LEU A 335 21.06 11.00 -5.64
C LEU A 335 20.10 12.18 -5.80
N PHE A 336 19.35 12.22 -6.91
CA PHE A 336 18.31 13.24 -7.09
C PHE A 336 17.29 13.22 -5.95
N GLN A 337 16.79 12.03 -5.58
CA GLN A 337 15.79 11.88 -4.52
C GLN A 337 16.35 12.29 -3.16
N ILE A 338 17.60 11.92 -2.85
CA ILE A 338 18.28 12.29 -1.60
C ILE A 338 18.45 13.80 -1.48
N ASN A 339 18.76 14.50 -2.58
CA ASN A 339 19.07 15.92 -2.56
C ASN A 339 17.84 16.82 -2.74
N LYS A 340 16.85 16.38 -3.52
CA LYS A 340 15.73 17.22 -3.98
C LYS A 340 14.37 16.80 -3.46
N ILE A 341 14.20 15.55 -3.01
CA ILE A 341 12.88 15.03 -2.59
C ILE A 341 12.85 14.78 -1.08
N PHE A 342 13.67 13.86 -0.57
CA PHE A 342 13.61 13.38 0.82
C PHE A 342 13.76 14.46 1.89
N PRO A 343 14.65 15.47 1.77
CA PRO A 343 14.77 16.52 2.78
C PRO A 343 13.48 17.29 3.00
N TYR A 344 12.72 17.51 1.92
CA TYR A 344 11.48 18.29 1.95
C TYR A 344 10.26 17.42 2.27
N THR A 345 10.23 16.15 1.82
CA THR A 345 9.09 15.26 2.08
C THR A 345 9.14 14.64 3.48
N LEU A 346 10.32 14.28 3.98
CA LEU A 346 10.47 13.66 5.31
C LEU A 346 10.73 14.72 6.40
N GLY A 347 11.31 15.86 6.04
CA GLY A 347 11.90 16.79 7.01
C GLY A 347 13.20 16.25 7.61
N LEU A 348 14.05 17.16 8.10
CA LEU A 348 15.38 16.80 8.64
C LEU A 348 15.34 15.78 9.79
N PRO A 349 14.43 15.85 10.79
CA PRO A 349 14.45 14.91 11.90
C PRO A 349 14.25 13.45 11.45
N ILE A 350 13.27 13.20 10.58
CA ILE A 350 12.97 11.85 10.09
C ILE A 350 14.05 11.38 9.11
N LEU A 351 14.52 12.26 8.23
CA LEU A 351 15.60 11.92 7.30
C LEU A 351 16.84 11.45 8.07
N ILE A 352 17.32 12.24 9.04
CA ILE A 352 18.54 11.91 9.79
C ILE A 352 18.32 10.65 10.64
N THR A 353 17.29 10.63 11.48
CA THR A 353 17.08 9.50 12.41
C THR A 353 16.69 8.21 11.69
N GLY A 354 15.89 8.30 10.61
CA GLY A 354 15.51 7.19 9.77
C GLY A 354 16.68 6.60 8.99
N SER A 355 17.53 7.46 8.37
CA SER A 355 18.73 7.00 7.67
C SER A 355 19.75 6.36 8.61
N LEU A 356 19.99 6.96 9.79
CA LEU A 356 20.86 6.37 10.81
C LEU A 356 20.31 5.03 11.31
N GLY A 357 19.00 4.95 11.57
CA GLY A 357 18.35 3.70 11.97
C GLY A 357 18.50 2.60 10.91
N LEU A 358 18.30 2.94 9.63
CA LEU A 358 18.47 2.01 8.51
C LEU A 358 19.92 1.54 8.39
N LEU A 359 20.90 2.45 8.53
CA LEU A 359 22.32 2.10 8.51
C LEU A 359 22.66 1.13 9.66
N LEU A 360 22.24 1.45 10.89
CA LEU A 360 22.49 0.64 12.07
C LEU A 360 21.86 -0.75 11.97
N LEU A 361 20.64 -0.87 11.44
CA LEU A 361 19.97 -2.15 11.21
C LEU A 361 20.73 -3.01 10.20
N ASN A 362 21.22 -2.42 9.11
CA ASN A 362 22.03 -3.15 8.12
C ASN A 362 23.37 -3.60 8.71
N LEU A 363 24.06 -2.75 9.47
CA LEU A 363 25.28 -3.12 10.18
C LEU A 363 25.03 -4.26 11.17
N GLN A 364 23.94 -4.20 11.93
CA GLN A 364 23.55 -5.26 12.86
C GLN A 364 23.25 -6.58 12.14
N LEU A 365 22.61 -6.52 10.97
CA LEU A 365 22.34 -7.69 10.14
C LEU A 365 23.65 -8.32 9.63
N ILE A 366 24.56 -7.52 9.09
CA ILE A 366 25.87 -7.96 8.60
C ILE A 366 26.67 -8.61 9.76
N MET A 367 26.73 -7.96 10.92
CA MET A 367 27.43 -8.50 12.09
C MET A 367 26.79 -9.81 12.60
N SER A 368 25.46 -9.94 12.49
CA SER A 368 24.76 -11.16 12.89
C SER A 368 25.02 -12.31 11.91
N PHE A 369 25.06 -12.00 10.61
CA PHE A 369 25.43 -12.96 9.57
C PHE A 369 26.89 -13.42 9.70
N ALA A 370 27.82 -12.49 9.92
CA ALA A 370 29.23 -12.81 10.17
C ALA A 370 29.41 -13.75 11.37
N ARG A 371 28.71 -13.47 12.49
CA ARG A 371 28.70 -14.35 13.67
C ARG A 371 28.14 -15.73 13.36
N PHE A 372 27.08 -15.82 12.55
CA PHE A 372 26.50 -17.09 12.11
C PHE A 372 27.48 -17.92 11.27
N ILE A 373 28.14 -17.31 10.28
CA ILE A 373 29.17 -17.97 9.47
C ILE A 373 30.33 -18.45 10.34
N HIS A 374 30.81 -17.63 11.27
CA HIS A 374 31.85 -18.02 12.21
C HIS A 374 31.47 -19.24 13.06
N GLN A 375 30.22 -19.32 13.52
CA GLN A 375 29.72 -20.49 14.24
C GLN A 375 29.68 -21.76 13.37
N ILE A 376 29.29 -21.65 12.10
CA ILE A 376 29.32 -22.77 11.15
C ILE A 376 30.75 -23.25 10.95
N VAL A 377 31.68 -22.34 10.66
CA VAL A 377 33.09 -22.67 10.43
C VAL A 377 33.69 -23.34 11.68
N ARG A 378 33.44 -22.80 12.88
CA ARG A 378 33.88 -23.43 14.14
C ARG A 378 33.31 -24.85 14.33
N ARG A 379 32.04 -25.08 14.00
CA ARG A 379 31.42 -26.41 14.07
C ARG A 379 32.04 -27.39 13.07
N LEU A 380 32.32 -26.93 11.85
CA LEU A 380 32.98 -27.75 10.83
C LEU A 380 34.42 -28.10 11.22
N ILE A 381 35.19 -27.13 11.77
CA ILE A 381 36.55 -27.38 12.28
C ILE A 381 36.50 -28.37 13.45
N LYS A 382 35.59 -28.21 14.41
CA LYS A 382 35.44 -29.13 15.55
C LYS A 382 35.04 -30.54 15.11
N SER A 383 34.12 -30.65 14.13
CA SER A 383 33.72 -31.93 13.52
C SER A 383 34.85 -32.58 12.74
N ARG A 384 35.74 -31.79 12.11
CA ARG A 384 36.90 -32.29 11.37
C ARG A 384 38.09 -32.59 12.27
N ARG A 385 38.27 -31.95 13.43
CA ARG A 385 39.35 -32.29 14.39
C ARG A 385 39.20 -33.72 14.95
N ASN A 386 38.01 -34.31 14.89
CA ASN A 386 37.74 -35.73 15.17
C ASN A 386 38.11 -36.70 14.02
N LYS A 387 38.54 -36.20 12.84
CA LYS A 387 39.13 -36.99 11.75
C LYS A 387 40.53 -36.42 11.46
N LYS A 388 41.60 -37.21 11.59
CA LYS A 388 43.02 -36.78 11.48
C LYS A 388 43.35 -35.93 10.23
N ILE A 389 43.04 -34.64 10.20
CA ILE A 389 43.48 -33.68 9.18
C ILE A 389 43.82 -32.36 9.90
N ARG A 390 45.08 -31.93 9.76
CA ARG A 390 45.57 -30.65 10.30
C ARG A 390 45.12 -29.51 9.39
N ILE A 391 44.34 -28.56 9.93
CA ILE A 391 44.10 -27.26 9.31
C ILE A 391 44.99 -26.25 10.03
N VAL A 392 45.85 -25.57 9.27
CA VAL A 392 46.64 -24.43 9.76
C VAL A 392 45.76 -23.20 9.68
N ILE A 393 45.45 -22.59 10.83
CA ILE A 393 44.75 -21.31 10.92
C ILE A 393 45.83 -20.26 11.15
N LEU A 394 46.09 -19.42 10.15
CA LEU A 394 46.89 -18.22 10.31
C LEU A 394 46.04 -17.17 11.02
N ASN A 395 46.53 -16.70 12.16
CA ASN A 395 45.87 -15.75 13.03
C ASN A 395 46.28 -14.34 12.59
N SER A 396 45.40 -13.62 11.89
CA SER A 396 45.52 -12.17 11.71
C SER A 396 44.15 -11.53 11.87
N GLU A 397 44.11 -10.40 12.58
CA GLU A 397 42.88 -9.73 13.03
C GLU A 397 42.06 -9.05 11.94
N LEU A 398 42.38 -9.25 10.66
CA LEU A 398 41.56 -8.75 9.55
C LEU A 398 41.34 -9.87 8.51
N ILE A 399 40.08 -10.27 8.42
CA ILE A 399 39.38 -10.95 7.33
C ILE A 399 40.28 -11.30 6.12
N SER A 400 40.70 -12.55 6.03
CA SER A 400 41.00 -13.20 4.74
C SER A 400 40.82 -14.71 4.87
N LEU A 401 39.65 -15.20 4.44
CA LEU A 401 39.35 -16.63 4.33
C LEU A 401 39.71 -17.08 2.91
N VAL A 402 40.97 -17.43 2.69
CA VAL A 402 41.38 -18.12 1.45
C VAL A 402 41.21 -19.61 1.68
N ILE A 403 40.21 -20.20 1.03
CA ILE A 403 40.05 -21.66 0.96
C ILE A 403 40.89 -22.12 -0.24
N ILE A 404 42.11 -22.60 0.00
CA ILE A 404 42.84 -23.38 -1.01
C ILE A 404 42.44 -24.85 -0.79
N PRO A 405 41.73 -25.49 -1.72
CA PRO A 405 41.65 -26.94 -1.73
C PRO A 405 43.03 -27.45 -2.12
N SER A 406 43.75 -28.06 -1.18
CA SER A 406 44.88 -28.93 -1.51
C SER A 406 44.30 -30.20 -2.17
N ILE A 407 44.01 -30.09 -3.47
CA ILE A 407 44.10 -31.24 -4.37
C ILE A 407 45.53 -31.19 -4.90
N LEU A 408 46.42 -31.98 -4.33
CA LEU A 408 47.72 -32.25 -4.94
C LEU A 408 48.21 -33.61 -4.44
N ILE A 409 48.50 -34.47 -5.43
CA ILE A 409 49.46 -35.58 -5.40
C ILE A 409 48.96 -36.87 -4.75
#